data_AF-G7EX31-F1
#
_entry.id   AF-G7EX31-F1
#
_cell.length_a   1.000
_cell.length_b   1.000
_cell.length_c   1.000
_cell.angle_alpha   90.00
_cell.angle_beta   90.00
_cell.angle_gamma   90.00
#
_symmetry.space_group_name_H-M   'P 1'
#
loop_
_entity.id
_entity.type
_entity.pdbx_description
1 polymer ?
#
loop_
_entity_poly.entity_id
_entity_poly.type
_entity_poly.pdbx_seq_one_letter_code
_entity_poly.pdbx_strand_id
1 'polypeptide(L)'
;MSISYPLIIIYNNEIELLEYADELHDFIYTLDVNEQQNVVILDKVSGYQGLNGDAHKALSAIQLAQLVKEYLAKEGQCCLSKIEQVTPEQAFRLLAEIN
;
A
#
# COMPACT_ATOMS: atom_id res chain seq x y z
N MET A 1 -9.36 12.58 -9.87
CA MET A 1 -9.87 11.43 -9.07
C MET A 1 -10.33 11.92 -7.72
N SER A 2 -11.34 11.27 -7.12
CA SER A 2 -11.59 11.37 -5.69
C SER A 2 -10.95 10.16 -5.03
N ILE A 3 -9.76 10.34 -4.45
CA ILE A 3 -9.04 9.30 -3.72
C ILE A 3 -9.59 9.28 -2.28
N SER A 4 -9.79 8.09 -1.71
CA SER A 4 -10.35 7.92 -0.37
C SER A 4 -9.29 7.39 0.58
N TYR A 5 -8.86 8.24 1.52
CA TYR A 5 -7.92 7.86 2.57
C TYR A 5 -8.58 6.96 3.64
N PRO A 6 -7.81 6.09 4.31
CA PRO A 6 -6.37 5.85 4.11
C PRO A 6 -6.08 5.07 2.82
N LEU A 7 -4.84 5.18 2.32
CA LEU A 7 -4.31 4.50 1.14
C LEU A 7 -3.13 3.61 1.50
N ILE A 8 -2.93 2.55 0.72
CA ILE A 8 -1.68 1.79 0.76
C ILE A 8 -0.87 2.16 -0.47
N ILE A 9 0.31 2.73 -0.27
CA ILE A 9 1.31 2.91 -1.33
C ILE A 9 2.09 1.62 -1.46
N ILE A 10 2.37 1.22 -2.70
CA ILE A 10 3.19 0.07 -3.04
C ILE A 10 4.29 0.57 -3.97
N TYR A 11 5.53 0.51 -3.50
CA TYR A 11 6.69 1.01 -4.22
C TYR A 11 7.94 0.24 -3.77
N ASN A 12 8.83 -0.11 -4.71
CA ASN A 12 10.06 -0.88 -4.44
C ASN A 12 9.86 -2.18 -3.63
N ASN A 13 8.76 -2.90 -3.88
CA ASN A 13 8.36 -4.09 -3.11
C ASN A 13 8.16 -3.83 -1.61
N GLU A 14 7.84 -2.59 -1.25
CA GLU A 14 7.44 -2.21 0.10
C GLU A 14 6.06 -1.60 0.06
N ILE A 15 5.43 -1.53 1.22
CA ILE A 15 4.15 -0.83 1.38
C ILE A 15 4.21 0.18 2.51
N GLU A 16 3.38 1.20 2.39
CA GLU A 16 3.21 2.23 3.41
C GLU A 16 1.73 2.61 3.50
N LEU A 17 1.24 2.80 4.73
CA LEU A 17 -0.14 3.25 4.96
C LEU A 17 -0.12 4.78 5.08
N LEU A 18 -0.81 5.45 4.17
CA LEU A 18 -1.00 6.90 4.21
C LEU A 18 -2.42 7.22 4.71
N GLU A 19 -2.52 7.97 5.79
CA GLU A 19 -3.77 8.42 6.39
C GLU A 19 -4.29 9.72 5.78
N TYR A 20 -3.39 10.54 5.23
CA TYR A 20 -3.73 11.89 4.80
C TYR A 20 -3.13 12.25 3.43
N ALA A 21 -3.70 13.29 2.81
CA ALA A 21 -3.37 13.67 1.44
C ALA A 21 -2.02 14.39 1.28
N ASP A 22 -1.57 15.07 2.33
CA ASP A 22 -0.25 15.67 2.43
C ASP A 22 0.85 14.60 2.45
N GLU A 23 0.64 13.47 3.13
CA GLU A 23 1.62 12.37 3.14
C GLU A 23 1.86 11.80 1.73
N LEU A 24 0.81 11.70 0.91
CA LEU A 24 0.95 11.29 -0.49
C LEU A 24 1.74 12.33 -1.30
N HIS A 25 1.49 13.62 -1.05
CA HIS A 25 2.21 14.69 -1.72
C HIS A 25 3.70 14.67 -1.37
N ASP A 26 4.01 14.53 -0.08
CA ASP A 26 5.37 14.46 0.43
C ASP A 26 6.09 13.24 -0.14
N PHE A 27 5.45 12.06 -0.15
CA PHE A 27 5.99 10.86 -0.76
C PHE A 27 6.35 11.07 -2.24
N ILE A 28 5.42 11.57 -3.05
CA ILE A 28 5.64 11.83 -4.48
C ILE A 28 6.77 12.84 -4.71
N TYR A 29 6.90 13.85 -3.84
CA TYR A 29 7.93 14.87 -3.95
C TYR A 29 9.35 14.31 -3.77
N THR A 30 9.50 13.17 -3.09
CA THR A 30 10.79 12.50 -2.94
C THR A 30 11.23 11.70 -4.17
N LEU A 31 10.32 11.45 -5.12
CA LEU A 31 10.54 10.57 -6.27
C LEU A 31 10.79 11.33 -7.57
N ASP A 32 11.68 10.80 -8.41
CA ASP A 32 11.82 11.26 -9.78
C ASP A 32 10.68 10.77 -10.70
N VAL A 33 10.62 11.31 -11.92
CA VAL A 33 9.54 11.02 -12.88
C VAL A 33 9.49 9.53 -13.27
N ASN A 34 10.62 8.84 -13.32
CA ASN A 34 10.66 7.41 -13.64
C ASN A 34 10.22 6.58 -12.43
N GLU A 35 10.60 6.98 -11.22
CA GLU A 35 10.20 6.33 -9.98
C GLU A 35 8.68 6.44 -9.76
N GLN A 36 8.11 7.61 -10.02
CA GLN A 36 6.66 7.85 -9.94
C GLN A 36 5.84 6.92 -10.84
N GLN A 37 6.38 6.47 -11.98
CA GLN A 37 5.69 5.52 -12.88
C GLN A 37 5.58 4.11 -12.28
N ASN A 38 6.41 3.78 -11.29
CA ASN A 38 6.41 2.47 -10.64
C ASN A 38 5.58 2.44 -9.34
N VAL A 39 5.03 3.59 -8.93
CA VAL A 39 4.19 3.68 -7.73
C VAL A 39 2.79 3.16 -8.04
N VAL A 40 2.33 2.23 -7.20
CA VAL A 40 0.97 1.73 -7.23
C VAL A 40 0.26 2.15 -5.95
N ILE A 41 -0.91 2.78 -6.10
CA ILE A 41 -1.83 3.10 -5.03
C ILE A 41 -2.87 1.98 -4.96
N LEU A 42 -3.08 1.44 -3.76
CA LEU A 42 -4.26 0.66 -3.43
C LEU A 42 -5.24 1.56 -2.66
N ASP A 43 -6.36 1.89 -3.30
CA ASP A 43 -7.46 2.67 -2.75
C ASP A 43 -8.64 1.77 -2.37
N LYS A 44 -9.34 2.09 -1.28
CA LYS A 44 -10.46 1.27 -0.77
C LYS A 44 -11.66 1.19 -1.71
N VAL A 45 -11.84 2.17 -2.60
CA VAL A 45 -12.99 2.28 -3.50
C VAL A 45 -12.62 1.84 -4.91
N SER A 46 -11.49 2.33 -5.41
CA SER A 46 -11.06 2.21 -6.80
C SER A 46 -10.13 1.02 -7.03
N GLY A 47 -9.59 0.42 -5.96
CA GLY A 47 -8.65 -0.69 -6.05
C GLY A 47 -7.25 -0.22 -6.44
N TYR A 48 -6.57 -1.02 -7.26
CA TYR A 48 -5.18 -0.78 -7.67
C TYR A 48 -5.11 0.21 -8.82
N GLN A 49 -4.36 1.30 -8.64
CA GLN A 49 -4.20 2.37 -9.62
C GLN A 49 -2.79 2.98 -9.57
N GLY A 50 -2.34 3.61 -10.65
CA GLY A 50 -1.13 4.43 -10.65
C GLY A 50 -1.37 5.82 -10.04
N LEU A 51 -0.31 6.64 -9.94
CA LEU A 51 -0.42 8.03 -9.46
C LEU A 51 -1.30 8.93 -10.33
N ASN A 52 -1.40 8.63 -11.63
CA ASN A 52 -2.30 9.29 -12.57
C ASN A 52 -3.74 8.71 -12.52
N GLY A 53 -3.95 7.69 -11.68
CA GLY A 53 -5.20 6.97 -11.49
C GLY A 53 -5.60 6.03 -12.63
N ASP A 54 -4.66 5.69 -13.52
CA ASP A 54 -4.86 4.59 -14.45
C ASP A 54 -4.93 3.27 -13.68
N ALA A 55 -5.83 2.37 -14.09
CA ALA A 55 -5.98 1.07 -13.47
C ALA A 55 -4.67 0.28 -13.58
N HIS A 56 -4.18 -0.22 -12.45
CA HIS A 56 -2.99 -1.03 -12.39
C HIS A 56 -3.35 -2.50 -12.20
N LYS A 57 -2.48 -3.41 -12.67
CA LYS A 57 -2.67 -4.84 -12.42
C LYS A 57 -2.66 -5.09 -10.91
N ALA A 58 -3.73 -5.72 -10.43
CA ALA A 58 -3.86 -6.11 -9.03
C ALA A 58 -2.79 -7.13 -8.63
N LEU A 59 -2.24 -6.97 -7.42
CA LEU A 59 -1.44 -8.00 -6.79
C LEU A 59 -2.31 -9.21 -6.45
N SER A 60 -1.72 -10.40 -6.50
CA SER A 60 -2.37 -11.58 -5.91
C SER A 60 -2.45 -11.45 -4.39
N ALA A 61 -3.42 -12.14 -3.77
CA ALA A 61 -3.60 -12.13 -2.32
C ALA A 61 -2.34 -12.59 -1.54
N ILE A 62 -1.53 -13.46 -2.15
CA ILE A 62 -0.27 -13.95 -1.58
C ILE A 62 0.82 -12.88 -1.66
N GLN A 63 0.94 -12.19 -2.80
CA GLN A 63 1.91 -11.09 -2.95
C GLN A 63 1.59 -9.95 -1.98
N LEU A 64 0.33 -9.56 -1.88
CA LEU A 64 -0.09 -8.54 -0.90
C LEU A 64 0.22 -9.00 0.52
N ALA A 65 -0.01 -10.27 0.86
CA ALA A 65 0.31 -10.81 2.18
C ALA A 65 1.80 -10.77 2.49
N GLN A 66 2.68 -11.02 1.51
CA GLN A 66 4.13 -10.91 1.69
C GLN A 66 4.53 -9.47 2.06
N LEU A 67 4.05 -8.49 1.29
CA LEU A 67 4.32 -7.08 1.54
C LEU A 67 3.81 -6.62 2.91
N VAL A 68 2.57 -7.01 3.26
CA VAL A 68 2.00 -6.72 4.59
C VAL A 68 2.87 -7.30 5.67
N LYS A 69 3.28 -8.57 5.57
CA LYS A 69 4.16 -9.18 6.59
C LYS A 69 5.49 -8.45 6.73
N GLU A 70 6.09 -8.01 5.63
CA GLU A 70 7.35 -7.27 5.67
C GLU A 70 7.18 -5.92 6.39
N TYR A 71 6.10 -5.20 6.13
CA TYR A 71 5.75 -3.98 6.88
C TYR A 71 5.54 -4.27 8.37
N LEU A 72 4.65 -5.20 8.72
CA LEU A 72 4.35 -5.52 10.12
C LEU A 72 5.63 -5.97 10.87
N ALA A 73 6.53 -6.69 10.20
CA ALA A 73 7.80 -7.12 10.78
C ALA A 73 8.75 -5.94 11.05
N LYS A 74 8.81 -4.93 10.16
CA LYS A 74 9.58 -3.69 10.36
C LYS A 74 9.06 -2.90 11.57
N GLU A 75 7.74 -2.88 11.75
CA GLU A 75 7.05 -2.29 12.91
C GLU A 75 7.16 -3.15 14.20
N GLY A 76 7.94 -4.24 14.17
CA GLY A 76 8.22 -5.06 15.35
C GLY A 76 7.14 -6.09 15.70
N GLN A 77 6.14 -6.29 14.84
CA GLN A 77 5.16 -7.36 15.03
C GLN A 77 5.79 -8.73 14.83
N CYS A 78 5.44 -9.67 15.72
CA CYS A 78 5.90 -11.05 15.66
C CYS A 78 4.75 -12.02 15.32
N CYS A 79 5.08 -13.29 15.04
CA CYS A 79 4.10 -14.36 14.77
C CYS A 79 3.24 -14.17 13.50
N LEU A 80 3.80 -13.54 12.48
CA LEU A 80 3.13 -13.24 11.19
C LEU A 80 2.95 -14.47 10.27
N SER A 81 3.40 -15.65 10.70
CA SER A 81 3.32 -16.90 9.93
C SER A 81 1.89 -17.32 9.56
N LYS A 82 0.89 -16.85 10.31
CA LYS A 82 -0.53 -17.10 10.03
C LYS A 82 -1.10 -16.27 8.88
N ILE A 83 -0.37 -15.26 8.42
CA ILE A 83 -0.79 -14.38 7.32
C ILE A 83 -0.26 -14.97 6.00
N GLU A 84 -1.00 -15.92 5.44
CA GLU A 84 -0.65 -16.59 4.18
C GLU A 84 -1.17 -15.86 2.94
N GLN A 85 -2.36 -15.29 3.06
CA GLN A 85 -3.03 -14.50 2.02
C GLN A 85 -3.86 -13.40 2.68
N VAL A 86 -4.01 -12.27 2.00
CA VAL A 86 -4.85 -11.17 2.47
C VAL A 86 -5.61 -10.53 1.31
N THR A 87 -6.83 -10.09 1.58
CA THR A 87 -7.56 -9.16 0.70
C THR A 87 -7.11 -7.72 0.96
N PRO A 88 -7.36 -6.77 0.03
CA PRO A 88 -7.15 -5.34 0.28
C PRO A 88 -7.74 -4.86 1.61
N GLU A 89 -8.97 -5.24 1.92
CA GLU A 89 -9.66 -4.83 3.16
C GLU A 89 -9.00 -5.42 4.42
N GLN A 90 -8.40 -6.61 4.32
CA GLN A 90 -7.61 -7.18 5.40
C GLN A 90 -6.27 -6.45 5.56
N ALA A 91 -5.60 -6.11 4.47
CA ALA A 91 -4.34 -5.34 4.50
C ALA A 91 -4.55 -3.99 5.20
N PHE A 92 -5.58 -3.23 4.82
CA PHE A 92 -5.91 -1.97 5.48
C PHE A 92 -6.15 -2.12 6.98
N ARG A 93 -6.86 -3.17 7.41
CA ARG A 93 -7.12 -3.41 8.83
C ARG A 93 -5.85 -3.73 9.59
N LEU A 94 -5.01 -4.61 9.05
CA LEU A 94 -3.76 -5.03 9.69
C LEU A 94 -2.78 -3.85 9.86
N LEU A 95 -2.68 -3.00 8.85
CA LEU A 95 -1.79 -1.83 8.89
C LEU A 95 -2.29 -0.75 9.86
N ALA A 96 -3.60 -0.54 9.91
CA ALA A 96 -4.21 0.43 10.82
C ALA A 96 -4.23 -0.02 12.30
N GLU A 97 -3.92 -1.28 12.61
CA GLU A 97 -3.81 -1.77 14.00
C GLU A 97 -2.47 -1.38 14.66
N ILE A 98 -1.49 -0.90 13.87
CA ILE A 98 -0.16 -0.51 14.34
C ILE A 98 -0.02 1.01 14.53
N ASN A 99 -0.66 1.80 13.66
CA ASN A 99 -0.60 3.26 13.68
C ASN A 99 -1.52 3.88 14.74
#